data_AF-A0A926Y9W6-F1
#
_entry.id   AF-A0A926Y9W6-F1
#
_cell.length_a   1.000
_cell.length_b   1.000
_cell.length_c   1.000
_cell.angle_alpha   90.00
_cell.angle_beta   90.00
_cell.angle_gamma   90.00
#
_symmetry.space_group_name_H-M   'P 1'
#
loop_
_entity.id
_entity.type
_entity.pdbx_description
1 polymer ?
#
loop_
_entity_poly.entity_id
_entity_poly.type
_entity_poly.pdbx_seq_one_letter_code
_entity_poly.pdbx_strand_id
1 'polypeptide(L)' 'MVIIRQYIAPLIAVLVFFVALVAVSARIFLPADMASPAPIEEVSPQPENVQTPTRSPIM' A
#
# COMPACT_ATOMS: atom_id res chain seq x y z
N MET A 1 35.65 -25.06 10.68
CA MET A 1 34.70 -24.93 11.81
C MET A 1 33.30 -25.29 11.31
N VAL A 2 32.98 -26.58 11.27
CA VAL A 2 31.76 -27.10 10.64
C VAL A 2 30.53 -26.96 11.54
N ILE A 3 30.73 -27.03 12.86
CA ILE A 3 29.68 -26.99 13.90
C ILE A 3 28.89 -25.67 13.88
N ILE A 4 29.57 -24.53 13.74
CA ILE A 4 28.92 -23.21 13.74
C ILE A 4 27.95 -23.10 12.55
N ARG A 5 28.41 -23.40 11.34
CA ARG A 5 27.55 -23.26 10.15
C ARG A 5 26.50 -24.36 10.03
N GLN A 6 26.74 -25.55 10.58
CA GLN A 6 25.84 -26.69 10.38
C GLN A 6 24.75 -26.80 11.45
N TYR A 7 24.93 -26.18 12.62
CA TYR A 7 23.91 -26.17 13.68
C TYR A 7 23.40 -24.77 13.99
N ILE A 8 24.29 -23.78 14.08
CA ILE A 8 23.91 -22.42 14.48
C ILE A 8 23.25 -21.69 13.31
N ALA A 9 23.79 -21.79 12.09
CA ALA A 9 23.17 -21.16 10.92
C ALA A 9 21.74 -21.66 10.62
N PRO A 10 21.45 -22.98 10.59
CA PRO A 10 20.07 -23.44 10.39
C PRO A 10 19.15 -23.07 11.55
N LEU A 11 19.64 -23.07 12.79
CA LEU A 11 18.84 -22.63 13.94
C LEU A 11 18.47 -21.14 13.84
N ILE A 12 19.42 -20.28 13.46
CA ILE A 12 19.16 -18.86 13.22
C ILE A 12 18.20 -18.69 12.03
N ALA A 13 18.35 -19.46 10.95
CA ALA A 13 17.45 -19.37 9.80
C ALA A 13 16.00 -19.68 10.19
N VAL A 14 15.77 -20.72 11.02
CA VAL A 14 14.43 -21.03 11.53
C VAL A 14 13.91 -19.91 12.45
N LEU A 15 14.75 -19.38 13.34
CA LEU A 15 14.37 -18.30 14.25
C LEU A 15 13.97 -17.03 13.48
N VAL A 16 14.78 -16.63 12.49
CA VAL A 16 14.50 -15.50 11.60
C VAL A 16 13.24 -15.77 10.76
N PHE A 17 13.05 -17.00 10.29
CA PHE A 17 11.85 -17.38 9.55
C PHE A 17 10.58 -17.18 10.39
N PHE A 18 10.56 -17.63 11.65
CA PHE A 18 9.41 -17.41 12.55
C PHE A 18 9.17 -15.93 12.82
N VAL A 19 10.24 -15.16 13.08
CA VAL A 19 10.12 -13.71 13.28
C VAL A 19 9.56 -13.03 12.03
N ALA A 20 10.06 -13.39 10.84
CA ALA A 20 9.57 -12.86 9.58
C ALA A 20 8.11 -13.26 9.31
N LEU A 21 7.73 -14.51 9.61
CA LEU A 21 6.37 -15.01 9.48
C LEU A 21 5.41 -14.22 10.37
N VAL A 22 5.78 -13.98 11.63
CA VAL A 22 4.98 -13.17 12.57
C VAL A 22 4.93 -11.72 12.12
N ALA A 23 6.06 -11.12 11.71
CA ALA A 23 6.10 -9.73 11.26
C ALA A 23 5.26 -9.49 10.00
N VAL A 24 5.31 -10.40 9.03
CA VAL A 24 4.48 -10.36 7.81
C VAL A 24 3.00 -10.52 8.15
N SER A 25 2.67 -11.45 9.06
CA SER A 25 1.27 -11.65 9.48
C SER A 25 0.74 -10.46 10.29
N ALA A 26 1.57 -9.88 11.15
CA ALA A 26 1.21 -8.73 11.97
C ALA A 26 1.12 -7.43 11.16
N ARG A 27 1.87 -7.31 10.05
CA ARG A 27 1.87 -6.12 9.18
C ARG A 27 0.46 -5.68 8.79
N ILE A 28 -0.44 -6.62 8.48
CA ILE A 28 -1.83 -6.34 8.08
C ILE A 28 -2.61 -5.61 9.18
N PHE A 29 -2.23 -5.82 10.44
CA PHE A 29 -2.84 -5.20 11.61
C PHE A 29 -2.12 -3.92 12.07
N LEU A 30 -1.01 -3.51 11.43
CA LEU A 30 -0.34 -2.27 11.77
C LEU A 30 -1.18 -1.08 11.24
N PRO A 31 -1.41 -0.02 12.05
CA PRO A 31 -2.15 1.17 11.63
C PRO A 31 -1.64 1.81 10.34
N ALA A 32 -0.35 1.63 10.04
CA ALA A 32 0.31 2.11 8.83
C ALA A 32 -0.06 1.33 7.56
N ASP A 33 -0.47 0.05 7.66
CA ASP A 33 -0.90 -0.76 6.50
C ASP A 33 -2.33 -0.40 6.06
N MET A 34 -3.12 0.20 6.95
CA MET A 34 -4.44 0.78 6.66
C MET A 34 -4.42 2.29 6.37
N ALA A 35 -3.24 2.92 6.30
CA ALA A 35 -3.11 4.38 6.27
C ALA A 35 -3.25 5.04 4.88
N SER A 36 -3.57 4.29 3.82
CA SER A 36 -4.00 4.90 2.57
C SER A 36 -5.29 4.26 2.10
N PRO A 37 -6.44 4.84 2.44
CA PRO A 37 -7.62 4.71 1.61
C PRO A 37 -7.18 4.96 0.16
N ALA A 38 -7.60 4.10 -0.77
CA ALA A 38 -7.48 4.42 -2.18
C ALA A 38 -8.06 5.83 -2.37
N PRO A 39 -7.42 6.72 -3.14
CA PRO A 39 -8.07 7.94 -3.56
C PRO A 39 -9.38 7.56 -4.23
N ILE A 40 -10.47 7.62 -3.48
CA ILE A 40 -11.73 8.00 -4.08
C ILE A 40 -11.48 9.46 -4.41
N GLU A 41 -11.10 9.74 -5.65
CA GLU A 41 -11.64 10.95 -6.23
C GLU A 41 -13.14 10.85 -5.94
N GLU A 42 -13.60 11.63 -4.97
CA GLU A 42 -14.90 12.23 -5.15
C GLU A 42 -14.79 12.80 -6.56
N VAL A 43 -15.44 12.15 -7.53
CA VAL A 43 -15.92 12.84 -8.70
C VAL A 43 -16.72 13.98 -8.08
N SER A 44 -16.03 15.09 -7.83
CA SER A 44 -16.66 16.34 -7.47
C SER A 44 -17.71 16.47 -8.56
N PRO A 45 -19.01 16.57 -8.23
CA PRO A 45 -19.93 17.09 -9.21
C PRO A 45 -19.32 18.43 -9.58
N GLN A 46 -18.72 18.46 -10.77
CA GLN A 46 -18.10 19.64 -11.30
C GLN A 46 -19.20 20.68 -11.27
N PRO A 47 -19.06 21.80 -10.53
CA PRO A 47 -19.99 22.88 -10.70
C PRO A 47 -19.76 23.33 -12.13
N GLU A 48 -20.61 22.85 -13.03
CA GLU A 48 -21.34 23.65 -14.00
C GLU A 48 -20.60 24.93 -14.39
N ASN A 49 -19.36 24.79 -14.87
CA ASN A 49 -18.88 25.66 -15.91
C ASN A 49 -19.38 25.01 -17.20
N VAL A 50 -20.69 25.13 -17.39
CA VAL A 50 -21.31 25.06 -18.70
C VAL A 50 -20.60 26.16 -19.49
N GLN A 51 -19.48 25.79 -20.13
CA GLN A 51 -19.08 26.38 -21.37
C GLN A 51 -20.24 26.09 -22.32
N THR A 52 -21.25 26.95 -22.28
CA THR A 52 -21.99 27.24 -23.49
C THR A 52 -20.92 27.55 -24.52
N PRO A 53 -20.74 26.77 -25.59
CA PRO A 53 -20.21 27.38 -26.79
C PRO A 53 -21.23 28.49 -27.06
N THR A 54 -20.85 29.71 -26.72
CA THR A 54 -21.50 30.95 -27.13
C THR A 54 -21.89 30.71 -28.57
N ARG A 55 -23.18 30.45 -28.81
CA ARG A 55 -23.76 30.57 -30.14
C ARG A 55 -23.41 31.98 -30.52
N SER A 56 -22.41 32.17 -31.36
CA SER A 56 -22.15 33.44 -32.00
C SER A 56 -23.47 33.88 -32.62
N PRO A 57 -24.15 34.92 -32.08
CA PRO A 57 -25.01 35.65 -32.97
C PRO A 57 -24.06 36.50 -33.82
N ILE A 58 -24.40 36.66 -35.09
CA ILE A 58 -24.02 37.77 -35.98
C ILE A 58 -23.76 37.18 -37.37
N MET A 59 -24.84 37.35 -38.16
CA MET A 59 -24.90 37.62 -39.60
C MET A 59 -24.29 36.63 -40.59
#